data_AF-A0A1X0NI01-F1
#
_entry.id   AF-A0A1X0NI01-F1
#
_cell.length_a   1.000
_cell.length_b   1.000
_cell.length_c   1.000
_cell.angle_alpha   90.00
_cell.angle_beta   90.00
_cell.angle_gamma   90.00
#
_symmetry.space_group_name_H-M   'P 1'
#
loop_
_entity.id
_entity.type
_entity.pdbx_description
1 polymer ?
#
loop_
_entity_poly.entity_id
_entity_poly.type
_entity_poly.pdbx_seq_one_letter_code
_entity_poly.pdbx_strand_id
1 'polypeptide(L)'
;MDQEQKSGVDTNAADKYVYTCRKCRRVLFSHEEILPHDTDPNSSGNKGFKQRGLVQQQQYQEELTAASGYEACTSYFLDPDVSLWVAEESRAVHLASGGADVSPDTIYCPNQNCGVKIGTQSWIGSQCSCGAWITPAFKIHSRAVDKIPVS
;
A
#
# COMPACT_ATOMS: atom_id res chain seq x y z
N MET A 1 -12.28 -8.48 -50.25
CA MET A 1 -12.57 -9.40 -49.14
C MET A 1 -11.33 -9.40 -48.31
N ASP A 2 -11.46 -8.97 -47.05
CA ASP A 2 -10.57 -9.21 -45.90
C ASP A 2 -11.00 -8.20 -44.84
N GLN A 3 -12.06 -8.57 -44.12
CA GLN A 3 -12.51 -7.88 -42.92
C GLN A 3 -11.65 -8.40 -41.77
N GLU A 4 -10.66 -7.62 -41.34
CA GLU A 4 -9.95 -7.88 -40.09
C GLU A 4 -10.81 -7.32 -38.94
N GLN A 5 -11.55 -8.24 -38.33
CA GLN A 5 -12.38 -8.02 -37.16
C GLN A 5 -11.51 -8.37 -35.94
N LYS A 6 -11.12 -7.38 -35.12
CA LYS A 6 -10.38 -7.65 -33.88
C LYS A 6 -11.01 -6.96 -32.67
N SER A 7 -11.86 -7.75 -32.01
CA SER A 7 -12.15 -7.80 -30.57
C SER A 7 -12.15 -6.48 -29.80
N GLY A 8 -13.36 -5.97 -29.53
CA GLY A 8 -13.57 -5.06 -28.40
C GLY A 8 -13.17 -5.77 -27.10
N VAL A 9 -12.26 -5.14 -26.37
CA VAL A 9 -12.01 -5.50 -24.97
C VAL A 9 -13.17 -4.89 -24.18
N ASP A 10 -14.06 -5.74 -23.69
CA ASP A 10 -15.03 -5.37 -22.67
C ASP A 10 -14.24 -5.00 -21.40
N THR A 11 -13.88 -3.72 -21.26
CA THR A 11 -13.50 -3.16 -19.97
C THR A 11 -14.74 -3.19 -19.10
N ASN A 12 -14.97 -4.32 -18.43
CA ASN A 12 -15.87 -4.40 -17.30
C ASN A 12 -15.54 -3.21 -16.39
N ALA A 13 -16.54 -2.42 -16.03
CA ALA A 13 -16.43 -1.21 -15.22
C ALA A 13 -15.95 -1.57 -13.81
N ALA A 14 -14.67 -1.95 -13.72
CA ALA A 14 -14.02 -2.42 -12.52
C ALA A 14 -14.14 -1.31 -11.47
N ASP A 15 -14.60 -1.70 -10.28
CA ASP A 15 -14.84 -0.81 -9.16
C ASP A 15 -13.67 0.18 -8.97
N LYS A 16 -13.87 1.42 -9.44
CA LYS A 16 -12.87 2.47 -9.26
C LYS A 16 -12.98 2.94 -7.82
N TYR A 17 -11.89 2.85 -7.06
CA TYR A 17 -11.88 3.33 -5.68
C TYR A 17 -10.91 4.50 -5.52
N VAL A 18 -11.28 5.42 -4.63
CA VAL A 18 -10.39 6.43 -4.08
C VAL A 18 -10.21 6.22 -2.58
N TYR A 19 -9.07 6.62 -2.07
CA TYR A 19 -8.68 6.46 -0.68
C TYR A 19 -8.57 7.84 -0.06
N THR A 20 -9.34 8.07 0.99
CA THR A 20 -9.42 9.38 1.65
C THR A 20 -8.84 9.31 3.05
N CYS A 21 -8.24 10.40 3.53
CA CYS A 21 -7.77 10.50 4.91
C CYS A 21 -8.96 10.31 5.87
N ARG A 22 -8.88 9.34 6.79
CA ARG A 22 -9.97 9.04 7.71
C ARG A 22 -10.36 10.20 8.64
N LYS A 23 -9.40 11.07 8.96
CA LYS A 23 -9.60 12.24 9.84
C LYS A 23 -10.24 13.44 9.12
N CYS A 24 -9.77 13.79 7.93
CA CYS A 24 -10.20 15.03 7.24
C CYS A 24 -10.89 14.82 5.89
N ARG A 25 -11.04 13.56 5.45
CA ARG A 25 -11.70 13.15 4.19
C ARG A 25 -11.07 13.68 2.90
N ARG A 26 -9.88 14.29 2.98
CA ARG A 26 -9.08 14.63 1.79
C ARG A 26 -8.75 13.36 1.00
N VAL A 27 -8.99 13.37 -0.31
CA VAL A 27 -8.54 12.32 -1.23
C VAL A 27 -7.01 12.29 -1.25
N LEU A 28 -6.43 11.10 -1.05
CA LEU A 28 -4.98 10.90 -1.00
C LEU A 28 -4.45 10.19 -2.25
N PHE A 29 -5.11 9.12 -2.69
CA PHE A 29 -4.72 8.35 -3.87
C PHE A 29 -5.91 7.53 -4.40
N SER A 30 -5.77 7.03 -5.62
CA SER A 30 -6.70 6.11 -6.29
C SER A 30 -6.21 4.66 -6.22
N HIS A 31 -7.09 3.71 -6.55
CA HIS A 31 -6.71 2.29 -6.58
C HIS A 31 -5.59 1.99 -7.59
N GLU A 32 -5.53 2.72 -8.71
CA GLU A 32 -4.53 2.54 -9.78
C GLU A 32 -3.12 2.91 -9.34
N GLU A 33 -2.98 3.74 -8.30
CA GLU A 33 -1.69 4.14 -7.72
C GLU A 33 -1.12 3.10 -6.74
N ILE A 34 -1.90 2.07 -6.38
CA ILE A 34 -1.48 1.04 -5.43
C ILE A 34 -0.59 0.04 -6.16
N LEU A 35 0.64 -0.11 -5.65
CA LEU A 35 1.54 -1.17 -6.09
C LEU A 35 0.98 -2.54 -5.68
N PRO A 36 0.62 -3.40 -6.64
CA PRO A 36 0.17 -4.74 -6.35
C PRO A 36 1.33 -5.54 -5.79
N HIS A 37 1.04 -6.37 -4.78
CA HIS A 37 2.00 -7.30 -4.24
C HIS A 37 1.27 -8.58 -3.85
N ASP A 38 1.95 -9.69 -4.08
CA ASP A 38 1.31 -10.99 -4.00
C ASP A 38 0.98 -11.33 -2.54
N THR A 39 -0.25 -11.81 -2.35
CA THR A 39 -0.70 -12.45 -1.11
C THR A 39 -0.56 -13.96 -1.22
N ASP A 40 -0.01 -14.48 -2.32
CA ASP A 40 0.19 -15.93 -2.49
C ASP A 40 1.04 -16.44 -1.31
N PRO A 41 0.54 -17.40 -0.52
CA PRO A 41 1.31 -18.03 0.55
C PRO A 41 2.60 -18.70 0.07
N ASN A 42 2.76 -18.91 -1.25
CA ASN A 42 3.97 -19.41 -1.92
C ASN A 42 4.86 -18.30 -2.52
N SER A 43 4.41 -17.04 -2.54
CA SER A 43 5.26 -15.93 -2.98
C SER A 43 6.40 -15.71 -1.98
N SER A 44 7.60 -15.56 -2.53
CA SER A 44 8.87 -15.77 -1.84
C SER A 44 9.28 -14.58 -0.97
N GLY A 45 8.58 -14.35 0.13
CA GLY A 45 8.98 -13.45 1.19
C GLY A 45 9.46 -14.22 2.42
N ASN A 46 10.59 -13.80 3.02
CA ASN A 46 11.04 -14.36 4.30
C ASN A 46 9.95 -14.13 5.37
N LYS A 47 9.17 -15.14 5.76
CA LYS A 47 8.09 -15.05 6.78
C LYS A 47 8.66 -14.80 8.19
N GLY A 48 9.31 -13.65 8.37
CA GLY A 48 10.17 -13.29 9.49
C GLY A 48 9.48 -12.51 10.60
N PHE A 49 8.27 -12.91 11.00
CA PHE A 49 7.65 -12.45 12.25
C PHE A 49 7.13 -13.64 13.05
N LYS A 50 8.04 -14.51 13.48
CA LYS A 50 7.72 -15.48 14.55
C LYS A 50 7.89 -14.76 15.89
N GLN A 51 6.80 -14.24 16.46
CA GLN A 51 6.81 -13.86 17.87
C GLN A 51 7.17 -15.10 18.68
N ARG A 52 8.33 -15.08 19.35
CA ARG A 52 8.71 -16.13 20.30
C ARG A 52 7.83 -15.98 21.53
N GLY A 53 6.74 -16.77 21.58
CA GLY A 53 5.95 -16.99 22.79
C GLY A 53 4.44 -16.86 22.56
N LEU A 54 3.79 -17.97 22.20
CA LEU A 54 2.38 -18.36 22.49
C LEU A 54 2.01 -19.50 21.51
N VAL A 55 2.42 -20.71 21.85
CA VAL A 55 2.35 -21.90 20.98
C VAL A 55 0.92 -22.40 20.72
N GLN A 56 -0.10 -21.89 21.43
CA GLN A 56 -1.43 -22.50 21.43
C GLN A 56 -2.54 -21.71 20.72
N GLN A 57 -2.28 -20.46 20.29
CA GLN A 57 -3.30 -19.63 19.63
C GLN A 57 -3.09 -19.47 18.10
N GLN A 58 -2.00 -20.02 17.55
CA GLN A 58 -1.64 -19.84 16.14
C GLN A 58 -2.46 -20.72 15.19
N GLN A 59 -2.83 -21.94 15.61
CA GLN A 59 -3.57 -22.88 14.76
C GLN A 59 -5.00 -22.41 14.44
N TYR A 60 -5.65 -21.66 15.34
CA TYR A 60 -7.00 -21.13 15.09
C TYR A 60 -6.99 -19.96 14.09
N GLN A 61 -5.90 -19.19 13.99
CA GLN A 61 -5.83 -18.01 13.14
C GLN A 61 -5.57 -18.38 11.67
N GLU A 62 -4.81 -19.46 11.42
CA GLU A 62 -4.46 -19.97 10.08
C GLU A 62 -5.67 -20.59 9.36
N GLU A 63 -6.58 -21.23 10.11
CA GLU A 63 -7.78 -21.88 9.55
C GLU A 63 -8.91 -20.86 9.27
N LEU A 64 -8.99 -19.79 10.06
CA LEU A 64 -9.96 -18.69 9.86
C LEU A 64 -9.58 -17.76 8.69
N THR A 65 -8.28 -17.59 8.42
CA THR A 65 -7.76 -16.78 7.30
C THR A 65 -7.93 -17.51 5.96
N ALA A 66 -7.74 -18.83 5.93
CA ALA A 66 -7.99 -19.65 4.74
C ALA A 66 -9.47 -19.69 4.31
N ALA A 67 -10.41 -19.50 5.25
CA ALA A 67 -11.86 -19.53 5.00
C ALA A 67 -12.45 -18.16 4.57
N SER A 68 -11.81 -17.05 4.96
CA SER A 68 -12.15 -15.72 4.44
C SER A 68 -11.24 -15.43 3.25
N GLY A 69 -11.72 -15.54 2.00
CA GLY A 69 -11.00 -15.11 0.79
C GLY A 69 -10.71 -13.60 0.73
N TYR A 70 -10.20 -13.02 1.81
CA TYR A 70 -9.98 -11.62 2.11
C TYR A 70 -8.60 -11.46 2.79
N GLU A 71 -7.55 -11.83 2.07
CA GLU A 71 -6.16 -11.56 2.47
C GLU A 71 -5.80 -10.10 2.14
N ALA A 72 -6.55 -9.13 2.68
CA ALA A 72 -6.24 -7.73 2.46
C ALA A 72 -5.12 -7.29 3.41
N CYS A 73 -3.90 -7.16 2.86
CA CYS A 73 -2.77 -6.56 3.57
C CYS A 73 -3.18 -5.33 4.38
N THR A 74 -2.58 -5.16 5.55
CA THR A 74 -2.93 -4.05 6.48
C THR A 74 -2.47 -2.67 5.99
N SER A 75 -1.86 -2.60 4.80
CA SER A 75 -1.31 -1.38 4.24
C SER A 75 -1.33 -1.41 2.72
N TYR A 76 -1.41 -0.23 2.13
CA TYR A 76 -1.26 0.04 0.70
C TYR A 76 0.14 0.56 0.46
N PHE A 77 0.78 0.15 -0.64
CA PHE A 77 2.07 0.67 -1.05
C PHE A 77 1.86 1.52 -2.30
N LEU A 78 2.46 2.72 -2.33
CA LEU A 78 2.38 3.64 -3.45
C LEU A 78 3.72 3.72 -4.17
N ASP A 79 3.67 3.94 -5.47
CA ASP A 79 4.84 4.29 -6.25
C ASP A 79 5.14 5.79 -6.06
N PRO A 80 6.32 6.15 -5.51
CA PRO A 80 6.68 7.55 -5.29
C PRO A 80 6.96 8.34 -6.58
N ASP A 81 7.07 7.69 -7.73
CA ASP A 81 7.21 8.35 -9.04
C ASP A 81 5.85 8.64 -9.69
N VAL A 82 4.80 7.90 -9.31
CA VAL A 82 3.41 8.15 -9.72
C VAL A 82 2.70 9.07 -8.72
N SER A 83 2.73 8.71 -7.43
CA SER A 83 2.11 9.46 -6.35
C SER A 83 3.08 10.48 -5.74
N LEU A 84 3.56 11.45 -6.53
CA LEU A 84 4.65 12.36 -6.15
C LEU A 84 4.50 13.00 -4.75
N TRP A 85 3.26 13.35 -4.36
CA TRP A 85 2.96 13.95 -3.05
C TRP A 85 3.46 13.10 -1.87
N VAL A 86 3.50 11.77 -2.02
CA VAL A 86 3.87 10.84 -0.94
C VAL A 86 5.36 10.91 -0.61
N ALA A 87 6.17 11.39 -1.56
CA ALA A 87 7.61 11.47 -1.46
C ALA A 87 8.16 12.91 -1.49
N GLU A 88 7.31 13.93 -1.58
CA GLU A 88 7.74 15.34 -1.72
C GLU A 88 8.69 15.77 -0.59
N GLU A 89 8.26 15.59 0.67
CA GLU A 89 9.05 15.97 1.84
C GLU A 89 10.35 15.14 1.93
N SER A 90 10.27 13.85 1.61
CA SER A 90 11.41 12.94 1.70
C SER A 90 12.46 13.21 0.63
N ARG A 91 12.04 13.53 -0.59
CA ARG A 91 12.93 13.97 -1.66
C ARG A 91 13.58 15.30 -1.32
N ALA A 92 12.83 16.25 -0.76
CA ALA A 92 13.37 17.54 -0.35
C ALA A 92 14.48 17.38 0.71
N VAL A 93 14.25 16.55 1.73
CA VAL A 93 15.26 16.27 2.77
C VAL A 93 16.44 15.49 2.18
N HIS A 94 16.19 14.47 1.34
CA HIS A 94 17.24 13.69 0.70
C HIS A 94 18.16 14.57 -0.17
N LEU A 95 17.60 15.50 -0.94
CA LEU A 95 18.36 16.46 -1.76
C LEU A 95 19.15 17.44 -0.88
N ALA A 96 18.53 18.01 0.16
CA ALA A 96 19.19 18.94 1.08
C ALA A 96 20.35 18.30 1.83
N SER A 97 20.24 17.00 2.15
CA SER A 97 21.23 16.23 2.89
C SER A 97 22.27 15.53 1.99
N GLY A 98 22.31 15.83 0.69
CA GLY A 98 23.26 15.23 -0.25
C GLY A 98 23.11 13.71 -0.40
N GLY A 99 21.89 13.19 -0.19
CA GLY A 99 21.54 11.78 -0.26
C GLY A 99 21.92 10.93 0.95
N ALA A 100 22.49 11.53 2.01
CA ALA A 100 22.93 10.80 3.19
C ALA A 100 21.84 10.62 4.26
N ASP A 101 20.84 11.50 4.30
CA ASP A 101 19.75 11.44 5.29
C ASP A 101 18.47 10.89 4.67
N VAL A 102 17.80 10.02 5.43
CA VAL A 102 16.57 9.29 5.04
C VAL A 102 15.37 9.77 5.86
N SER A 103 15.56 10.73 6.77
CA SER A 103 14.47 11.34 7.52
C SER A 103 13.53 12.16 6.61
N PRO A 104 12.21 12.20 6.87
CA PRO A 104 11.46 11.52 7.92
C PRO A 104 10.87 10.17 7.49
N ASP A 105 11.01 9.09 8.25
CA ASP A 105 10.39 7.78 7.90
C ASP A 105 8.85 7.75 8.00
N THR A 106 8.20 8.87 8.35
CA THR A 106 6.75 8.96 8.57
C THR A 106 6.08 9.79 7.49
N ILE A 107 4.94 9.30 6.99
CA ILE A 107 4.09 10.02 6.03
C ILE A 107 2.92 10.64 6.80
N TYR A 108 2.72 11.94 6.64
CA TYR A 108 1.62 12.71 7.21
C TYR A 108 0.58 13.08 6.14
N CYS A 109 -0.65 13.33 6.56
CA CYS A 109 -1.69 13.85 5.68
C CYS A 109 -1.28 15.23 5.13
N PRO A 110 -1.31 15.46 3.81
CA PRO A 110 -0.86 16.72 3.20
C PRO A 110 -1.81 17.89 3.45
N ASN A 111 -2.97 17.66 4.08
CA ASN A 111 -3.80 18.76 4.55
C ASN A 111 -3.15 19.40 5.80
N GLN A 112 -2.72 20.66 5.66
CA GLN A 112 -2.05 21.44 6.72
C GLN A 112 -2.88 21.56 8.01
N ASN A 113 -4.22 21.58 7.90
CA ASN A 113 -5.10 21.62 9.07
C ASN A 113 -5.30 20.23 9.71
N CYS A 114 -4.85 19.16 9.06
CA CYS A 114 -5.03 17.78 9.51
C CYS A 114 -3.76 17.20 10.13
N GLY A 115 -2.65 17.19 9.37
CA GLY A 115 -1.32 16.73 9.79
C GLY A 115 -1.26 15.35 10.46
N VAL A 116 -2.25 14.48 10.27
CA VAL A 116 -2.29 13.19 10.96
C VAL A 116 -1.32 12.21 10.32
N LYS A 117 -0.65 11.39 11.13
CA LYS A 117 0.16 10.29 10.63
C LYS A 117 -0.72 9.29 9.87
N ILE A 118 -0.38 9.03 8.61
CA ILE A 118 -1.12 8.09 7.75
C ILE A 118 -0.27 6.89 7.34
N GLY A 119 1.06 7.02 7.36
CA GLY A 119 1.94 5.99 6.82
C GLY A 119 3.37 6.08 7.31
N THR A 120 4.22 5.31 6.65
CA THR A 120 5.67 5.31 6.79
C THR A 120 6.31 5.12 5.42
N GLN A 121 7.54 5.59 5.24
CA GLN A 121 8.29 5.43 4.00
C GLN A 121 9.65 4.77 4.27
N SER A 122 10.19 4.10 3.25
CA SER A 122 11.56 3.59 3.24
C SER A 122 12.03 3.41 1.80
N TRP A 123 13.10 4.10 1.42
CA TRP A 123 13.69 3.99 0.08
C TRP A 123 14.35 2.64 -0.18
N ILE A 124 14.87 1.99 0.87
CA ILE A 124 15.44 0.63 0.77
C ILE A 124 14.37 -0.46 0.79
N GLY A 125 13.13 -0.09 1.09
CA GLY A 125 11.99 -0.99 1.16
C GLY A 125 11.62 -1.44 2.58
N SER A 126 10.55 -2.24 2.66
CA SER A 126 10.06 -2.85 3.89
C SER A 126 9.23 -4.10 3.58
N GLN A 127 9.12 -4.99 4.55
CA GLN A 127 8.25 -6.15 4.45
C GLN A 127 6.77 -5.78 4.70
N CYS A 128 5.88 -6.26 3.84
CA CYS A 128 4.43 -6.23 4.01
C CYS A 128 3.96 -7.33 4.99
N SER A 129 2.76 -7.19 5.56
CA SER A 129 2.14 -8.19 6.42
C SER A 129 1.91 -9.54 5.72
N CYS A 130 1.78 -9.58 4.39
CA CYS A 130 1.73 -10.85 3.64
C CYS A 130 3.10 -11.52 3.47
N GLY A 131 4.19 -10.84 3.85
CA GLY A 131 5.57 -11.34 3.73
C GLY A 131 6.34 -10.77 2.54
N ALA A 132 5.67 -10.21 1.52
CA ALA A 132 6.34 -9.61 0.37
C ALA A 132 7.28 -8.46 0.77
N TRP A 133 8.47 -8.41 0.16
CA TRP A 133 9.39 -7.28 0.30
C TRP A 133 9.08 -6.24 -0.78
N ILE A 134 8.75 -5.02 -0.37
CA ILE A 134 8.38 -3.94 -1.30
C ILE A 134 9.46 -2.87 -1.28
N THR A 135 9.95 -2.48 -2.45
CA THR A 135 10.92 -1.38 -2.62
C THR A 135 10.55 -0.55 -3.85
N PRO A 136 10.46 0.79 -3.73
CA PRO A 136 10.48 1.56 -2.48
C PRO A 136 9.19 1.34 -1.67
N ALA A 137 9.27 1.48 -0.34
CA ALA A 137 8.16 1.17 0.56
C ALA A 137 7.45 2.42 1.08
N PHE A 138 6.68 3.09 0.22
CA PHE A 138 5.79 4.19 0.63
C PHE A 138 4.44 3.63 1.08
N LYS A 139 4.37 3.31 2.37
CA LYS A 139 3.32 2.50 2.98
C LYS A 139 2.26 3.38 3.66
N ILE A 140 1.02 3.32 3.19
CA ILE A 140 -0.14 3.93 3.83
C ILE A 140 -0.91 2.87 4.61
N HIS A 141 -1.15 3.11 5.91
CA HIS A 141 -1.88 2.15 6.74
C HIS A 141 -3.37 2.17 6.39
N SER A 142 -3.96 0.99 6.16
CA SER A 142 -5.39 0.88 5.82
C SER A 142 -6.30 1.51 6.88
N ARG A 143 -5.93 1.39 8.17
CA ARG A 143 -6.68 2.00 9.28
C ARG A 143 -6.76 3.54 9.24
N ALA A 144 -5.85 4.20 8.52
CA ALA A 144 -5.74 5.65 8.45
C ALA A 144 -6.48 6.25 7.24
N VAL A 145 -7.06 5.41 6.38
CA VAL A 145 -7.77 5.83 5.17
C VAL A 145 -9.12 5.12 5.03
N ASP A 146 -10.07 5.77 4.37
CA ASP A 146 -11.35 5.18 3.97
C ASP A 146 -11.33 4.88 2.47
N LYS A 147 -11.69 3.65 2.07
CA LYS A 147 -11.83 3.20 0.67
C LYS A 147 -13.25 3.55 0.19
N ILE A 148 -13.38 4.42 -0.80
CA ILE A 148 -14.66 4.95 -1.29
C ILE A 148 -14.83 4.58 -2.77
N PRO A 149 -15.95 3.96 -3.17
CA PRO A 149 -16.23 3.70 -4.58
C PRO A 149 -16.48 5.02 -5.32
N VAL A 150 -15.97 5.10 -6.55
CA VAL A 150 -16.22 6.18 -7.50
C VAL A 150 -17.32 5.70 -8.43
N SER A 151 -18.52 6.24 -8.25
CA SER A 151 -19.69 6.03 -9.12
C SER A 151 -19.62 6.86 -10.39
#